data_AF-A0A7X9L079-F1
#
_entry.id   AF-A0A7X9L079-F1
#
_cell.length_a   1.000
_cell.length_b   1.000
_cell.length_c   1.000
_cell.angle_alpha   90.00
_cell.angle_beta   90.00
_cell.angle_gamma   90.00
#
_symmetry.space_group_name_H-M   'P 1'
#
loop_
_entity.id
_entity.type
_entity.pdbx_description
1 polymer ?
#
loop_
_entity_poly.entity_id
_entity_poly.type
_entity_poly.pdbx_seq_one_letter_code
_entity_poly.pdbx_strand_id
1 'polypeptide(L)'
;MKKCILFLLIILLNISPADAALQSCDLLEAALSMLPANHEIIKLYNNKAEALLMAKYDGGVPYYFAGVNENILLKPRIPQQESAYYKPDKMYLYGFDCKGYTRWCYEEQGLKEHPSLDAIAADKQNHLNIDNIPANEKHKYLNVGDLLVGRRPQRHVLMYIGTLRDYGLDESNFDFAPYLDNPLVIHSGNNPFYYDYYKNYIKSMGLRSTPPRGGVTVSLLYIDPKLAPYHRKDVWNKDYAYFLLNDTVISVYDVNQKEEFHWWRNNEKIEYTYY
;
A
#
# COMPACT_ATOMS: atom_id res chain seq x y z
N MET A 1 53.31 38.55 13.09
CA MET A 1 51.95 38.84 13.61
C MET A 1 50.99 38.90 12.43
N LYS A 2 49.90 38.10 12.51
CA LYS A 2 48.61 38.20 11.79
C LYS A 2 48.66 38.12 10.25
N LYS A 3 48.40 36.95 9.64
CA LYS A 3 47.08 36.35 9.33
C LYS A 3 46.17 37.30 8.53
N CYS A 4 46.05 37.04 7.23
CA CYS A 4 44.78 37.16 6.49
C CYS A 4 44.70 35.97 5.53
N ILE A 5 44.19 34.87 6.10
CA ILE A 5 43.86 33.63 5.42
C ILE A 5 42.55 33.85 4.68
N LEU A 6 42.59 33.59 3.37
CA LEU A 6 41.55 33.03 2.51
C LEU A 6 40.20 32.77 3.21
N PHE A 7 39.23 33.66 3.04
CA PHE A 7 37.82 33.40 3.34
C PHE A 7 37.07 33.22 2.01
N LEU A 8 37.36 32.12 1.32
CA LEU A 8 36.35 31.46 0.49
C LEU A 8 35.51 30.65 1.49
N LEU A 9 34.48 31.28 2.04
CA LEU A 9 33.51 30.57 2.87
C LEU A 9 32.67 29.70 1.92
N ILE A 10 33.18 28.49 1.74
CA ILE A 10 32.44 27.31 1.34
C ILE A 10 31.16 27.28 2.19
N ILE A 11 30.04 27.71 1.60
CA ILE A 11 28.70 27.29 2.02
C ILE A 11 28.55 25.86 1.48
N LEU A 12 29.35 24.94 2.01
CA LEU A 12 28.92 23.56 2.14
C LEU A 12 27.92 23.60 3.28
N LEU A 13 26.67 23.88 2.93
CA LEU A 13 25.54 23.43 3.72
C LEU A 13 25.74 21.93 3.89
N ASN A 14 26.18 21.56 5.10
CA ASN A 14 26.01 20.23 5.64
C ASN A 14 24.50 19.96 5.68
N ILE A 15 23.94 19.56 4.54
CA ILE A 15 22.71 18.79 4.53
C ILE A 15 23.14 17.43 5.05
N SER A 16 23.04 17.25 6.37
CA SER A 16 23.00 15.91 6.95
C SER A 16 21.98 15.09 6.14
N PRO A 17 22.28 13.86 5.71
CA PRO A 17 21.31 13.00 5.02
C PRO A 17 20.28 12.41 6.01
N ALA A 18 19.80 13.24 6.95
CA ALA A 18 18.92 12.87 8.05
C ALA A 18 17.78 13.89 8.13
N ASP A 19 16.98 13.90 7.06
CA ASP A 19 15.60 14.39 6.96
C ASP A 19 15.27 14.46 5.47
N ALA A 20 15.39 13.32 4.77
CA ALA A 20 14.71 13.18 3.49
C ALA A 20 13.22 13.13 3.82
N ALA A 21 12.60 14.31 3.94
CA ALA A 21 11.15 14.42 3.99
C ALA A 21 10.58 13.58 2.85
N LEU A 22 9.53 12.81 3.13
CA LEU A 22 8.79 12.11 2.09
C LEU A 22 8.38 13.15 1.05
N GLN A 23 9.12 13.20 -0.05
CA GLN A 23 8.84 14.15 -1.12
C GLN A 23 7.51 13.74 -1.75
N SER A 24 6.65 14.73 -2.02
CA SER A 24 5.42 14.49 -2.75
C SER A 24 5.70 13.62 -3.98
N CYS A 25 5.00 12.50 -4.06
CA CYS A 25 5.18 11.51 -5.11
C CYS A 25 3.80 11.21 -5.69
N ASP A 26 3.57 11.63 -6.93
CA ASP A 26 2.25 11.53 -7.54
C ASP A 26 1.72 10.08 -7.58
N LEU A 27 2.62 9.10 -7.75
CA LEU A 27 2.30 7.68 -7.66
C LEU A 27 1.81 7.29 -6.25
N LEU A 28 2.46 7.81 -5.21
CA LEU A 28 2.05 7.59 -3.83
C LEU A 28 0.70 8.25 -3.54
N GLU A 29 0.49 9.48 -4.02
CA GLU A 29 -0.79 10.16 -3.88
C GLU A 29 -1.93 9.43 -4.57
N ALA A 30 -1.72 8.95 -5.80
CA ALA A 30 -2.68 8.10 -6.48
C ALA A 30 -3.02 6.87 -5.63
N ALA A 31 -2.01 6.17 -5.12
CA ALA A 31 -2.21 4.99 -4.28
C ALA A 31 -3.00 5.33 -2.99
N LEU A 32 -2.56 6.33 -2.24
CA LEU A 32 -3.18 6.73 -0.98
C LEU A 32 -4.60 7.29 -1.17
N SER A 33 -4.91 7.92 -2.32
CA SER A 33 -6.24 8.49 -2.62
C SER A 33 -7.37 7.45 -2.65
N MET A 34 -7.04 6.16 -2.74
CA MET A 34 -8.01 5.06 -2.78
C MET A 34 -8.30 4.45 -1.42
N LEU A 35 -7.62 4.89 -0.36
CA LEU A 35 -7.94 4.56 1.03
C LEU A 35 -9.21 5.29 1.51
N PRO A 36 -9.82 4.85 2.62
CA PRO A 36 -10.87 5.61 3.29
C PRO A 36 -10.42 7.02 3.68
N ALA A 37 -11.33 7.99 3.62
CA ALA A 37 -11.02 9.40 3.87
C ALA A 37 -10.48 9.67 5.28
N ASN A 38 -10.84 8.84 6.26
CA ASN A 38 -10.39 8.94 7.64
C ASN A 38 -9.14 8.09 7.94
N HIS A 39 -8.46 7.54 6.93
CA HIS A 39 -7.30 6.69 7.13
C HIS A 39 -6.09 7.51 7.61
N GLU A 40 -5.53 7.20 8.78
CA GLU A 40 -4.49 8.01 9.44
C GLU A 40 -3.24 8.21 8.59
N ILE A 41 -2.88 7.24 7.73
CA ILE A 41 -1.76 7.38 6.77
C ILE A 41 -1.94 8.58 5.83
N ILE A 42 -3.17 8.90 5.37
CA ILE A 42 -3.40 10.09 4.51
C ILE A 42 -3.08 11.36 5.30
N LYS A 43 -3.55 11.43 6.55
CA LYS A 43 -3.31 12.59 7.43
C LYS A 43 -1.82 12.75 7.74
N LEU A 44 -1.13 11.66 8.06
CA LEU A 44 0.31 11.69 8.31
C LEU A 44 1.11 12.08 7.06
N TYR A 45 0.73 11.55 5.89
CA TYR A 45 1.28 11.94 4.60
C TYR A 45 1.14 13.44 4.38
N ASN A 46 -0.09 13.99 4.46
CA ASN A 46 -0.33 15.41 4.27
C ASN A 46 0.47 16.29 5.23
N ASN A 47 0.59 15.87 6.48
CA ASN A 47 1.38 16.61 7.47
C ASN A 47 2.88 16.57 7.18
N LYS A 48 3.42 15.47 6.63
CA LYS A 48 4.86 15.32 6.36
C LYS A 48 5.30 15.85 5.00
N ALA A 49 4.47 15.67 3.98
CA ALA A 49 4.72 16.14 2.63
C ALA A 49 4.20 17.57 2.37
N GLU A 50 3.59 18.20 3.38
CA GLU A 50 2.86 19.48 3.24
C GLU A 50 1.83 19.46 2.09
N ALA A 51 1.22 18.29 1.87
CA ALA A 51 0.30 18.01 0.77
C ALA A 51 -1.17 18.21 1.15
N LEU A 52 -2.04 18.25 0.14
CA LEU A 52 -3.49 18.34 0.28
C LEU A 52 -4.19 17.13 -0.37
N LEU A 53 -3.66 15.94 -0.13
CA LEU A 53 -4.25 14.70 -0.62
C LEU A 53 -5.63 14.48 0.01
N MET A 54 -6.62 14.25 -0.86
CA MET A 54 -7.96 13.83 -0.46
C MET A 54 -8.27 12.44 -0.98
N ALA A 55 -8.92 11.62 -0.17
CA ALA A 55 -9.46 10.35 -0.64
C ALA A 55 -10.54 10.60 -1.70
N LYS A 56 -10.57 9.79 -2.75
CA LYS A 56 -11.59 9.84 -3.80
C LYS A 56 -12.95 9.31 -3.31
N TYR A 57 -12.95 8.48 -2.27
CA TYR A 57 -14.15 7.81 -1.74
C TYR A 57 -14.11 7.75 -0.20
N ASP A 58 -15.19 8.17 0.46
CA ASP A 58 -15.28 8.20 1.93
C ASP A 58 -14.89 6.87 2.59
N GLY A 59 -15.38 5.77 2.02
CA GLY A 59 -15.13 4.40 2.49
C GLY A 59 -13.93 3.68 1.87
N GLY A 60 -13.17 4.38 1.04
CA GLY A 60 -12.14 3.80 0.18
C GLY A 60 -12.74 2.98 -0.96
N VAL A 61 -11.87 2.28 -1.68
CA VAL A 61 -12.26 1.40 -2.79
C VAL A 61 -12.39 -0.06 -2.35
N PRO A 62 -13.49 -0.75 -2.67
CA PRO A 62 -13.66 -2.16 -2.30
C PRO A 62 -12.78 -3.08 -3.14
N TYR A 63 -12.55 -4.28 -2.62
CA TYR A 63 -11.91 -5.34 -3.39
C TYR A 63 -12.96 -5.97 -4.32
N TYR A 64 -12.60 -6.18 -5.59
CA TYR A 64 -13.42 -6.90 -6.56
C TYR A 64 -12.53 -7.80 -7.44
N PHE A 65 -12.80 -9.10 -7.49
CA PHE A 65 -11.98 -10.03 -8.27
C PHE A 65 -12.04 -9.71 -9.77
N ALA A 66 -10.88 -9.56 -10.41
CA ALA A 66 -10.73 -9.06 -11.79
C ALA A 66 -11.21 -7.60 -12.00
N GLY A 67 -11.30 -6.81 -10.93
CA GLY A 67 -11.68 -5.40 -10.99
C GLY A 67 -10.55 -4.51 -11.53
N VAL A 68 -10.82 -3.74 -12.58
CA VAL A 68 -9.82 -2.91 -13.29
C VAL A 68 -10.33 -1.54 -13.75
N ASN A 69 -11.65 -1.29 -13.74
CA ASN A 69 -12.24 -0.10 -14.35
C ASN A 69 -12.70 0.92 -13.29
N GLU A 70 -12.01 2.06 -13.20
CA GLU A 70 -12.32 3.12 -12.24
C GLU A 70 -13.72 3.75 -12.43
N ASN A 71 -14.22 3.82 -13.66
CA ASN A 71 -15.46 4.54 -14.00
C ASN A 71 -16.73 3.86 -13.45
N ILE A 72 -16.59 2.64 -12.93
CA ILE A 72 -17.68 1.84 -12.40
C ILE A 72 -17.46 1.40 -10.94
N LEU A 73 -16.48 1.98 -10.24
CA LEU A 73 -16.29 1.75 -8.81
C LEU A 73 -17.56 2.05 -8.01
N LEU A 74 -17.77 1.29 -6.94
CA LEU A 74 -18.95 1.34 -6.06
C LEU A 74 -20.30 1.07 -6.76
N LYS A 75 -20.31 0.58 -8.01
CA LYS A 75 -21.54 0.16 -8.71
C LYS A 75 -21.74 -1.35 -8.57
N PRO A 76 -22.97 -1.85 -8.35
CA PRO A 76 -23.24 -3.29 -8.37
C PRO A 76 -22.93 -3.90 -9.73
N ARG A 77 -22.20 -5.02 -9.74
CA ARG A 77 -21.80 -5.76 -10.94
C ARG A 77 -21.84 -7.26 -10.72
N ILE A 78 -22.11 -7.99 -11.80
CA ILE A 78 -21.95 -9.44 -11.87
C ILE A 78 -20.46 -9.73 -12.11
N PRO A 79 -19.84 -10.67 -11.38
CA PRO A 79 -18.44 -10.99 -11.57
C PRO A 79 -18.19 -11.55 -12.97
N GLN A 80 -17.13 -11.06 -13.61
CA GLN A 80 -16.70 -11.57 -14.92
C GLN A 80 -16.02 -12.93 -14.81
N GLN A 81 -15.53 -13.28 -13.62
CA GLN A 81 -14.85 -14.54 -13.33
C GLN A 81 -15.37 -15.11 -12.01
N GLU A 82 -15.64 -16.41 -11.99
CA GLU A 82 -16.03 -17.11 -10.77
C GLU A 82 -14.81 -17.35 -9.86
N SER A 83 -15.03 -17.25 -8.56
CA SER A 83 -14.07 -17.70 -7.55
C SER A 83 -14.80 -18.38 -6.37
N ALA A 84 -14.06 -18.73 -5.32
CA ALA A 84 -14.67 -19.26 -4.09
C ALA A 84 -15.69 -18.29 -3.49
N TYR A 85 -15.48 -16.97 -3.66
CA TYR A 85 -16.38 -15.94 -3.15
C TYR A 85 -17.31 -15.35 -4.22
N TYR A 86 -16.77 -15.03 -5.40
CA TYR A 86 -17.50 -14.34 -6.47
C TYR A 86 -18.27 -15.34 -7.32
N LYS A 87 -19.60 -15.25 -7.30
CA LYS A 87 -20.52 -16.15 -8.01
C LYS A 87 -21.32 -15.41 -9.09
N PRO A 88 -21.43 -15.94 -10.33
CA PRO A 88 -22.12 -15.27 -11.45
C PRO A 88 -23.61 -14.99 -11.24
N ASP A 89 -24.26 -15.65 -10.27
CA ASP A 89 -25.67 -15.47 -9.92
C ASP A 89 -25.92 -14.34 -8.91
N LYS A 90 -24.86 -13.64 -8.46
CA LYS A 90 -24.92 -12.57 -7.47
C LYS A 90 -24.28 -11.29 -8.00
N MET A 91 -24.77 -10.16 -7.50
CA MET A 91 -24.12 -8.86 -7.69
C MET A 91 -23.19 -8.57 -6.52
N TYR A 92 -22.08 -7.91 -6.81
CA TYR A 92 -21.07 -7.45 -5.85
C TYR A 92 -20.76 -5.98 -6.11
N LEU A 93 -20.31 -5.29 -5.08
CA LEU A 93 -19.93 -3.89 -5.20
C LEU A 93 -18.59 -3.80 -5.95
N TYR A 94 -18.59 -3.17 -7.12
CA TYR A 94 -17.40 -3.15 -7.98
C TYR A 94 -16.28 -2.31 -7.37
N GLY A 95 -15.06 -2.75 -7.62
CA GLY A 95 -13.83 -2.31 -6.98
C GLY A 95 -12.62 -2.69 -7.82
N PHE A 96 -11.43 -2.66 -7.22
CA PHE A 96 -10.21 -3.17 -7.85
C PHE A 96 -9.80 -4.52 -7.28
N ASP A 97 -9.18 -5.39 -8.09
CA ASP A 97 -8.31 -6.43 -7.53
C ASP A 97 -6.90 -5.87 -7.29
N CYS A 98 -6.00 -6.68 -6.71
CA CYS A 98 -4.64 -6.24 -6.41
C CYS A 98 -3.89 -5.69 -7.63
N LYS A 99 -4.05 -6.33 -8.79
CA LYS A 99 -3.36 -5.99 -10.04
C LYS A 99 -4.01 -4.78 -10.72
N GLY A 100 -5.34 -4.74 -10.79
CA GLY A 100 -6.10 -3.62 -11.33
C GLY A 100 -5.81 -2.34 -10.57
N TYR A 101 -5.72 -2.44 -9.24
CA TYR A 101 -5.33 -1.32 -8.38
C TYR A 101 -3.93 -0.81 -8.69
N THR A 102 -2.89 -1.67 -8.67
CA THR A 102 -1.51 -1.21 -8.89
C THR A 102 -1.27 -0.71 -10.31
N ARG A 103 -1.97 -1.26 -11.32
CA ARG A 103 -1.94 -0.76 -12.69
C ARG A 103 -2.62 0.59 -12.83
N TRP A 104 -3.76 0.77 -12.18
CA TRP A 104 -4.45 2.05 -12.14
C TRP A 104 -3.56 3.13 -11.51
N CYS A 105 -2.84 2.83 -10.42
CA CYS A 105 -1.88 3.78 -9.84
C CYS A 105 -0.79 4.21 -10.85
N TYR A 106 -0.33 3.28 -11.69
CA TYR A 106 0.66 3.60 -12.74
C TYR A 106 0.04 4.45 -13.85
N GLU A 107 -1.15 4.09 -14.31
CA GLU A 107 -1.88 4.79 -15.37
C GLU A 107 -2.19 6.26 -15.00
N GLU A 108 -2.60 6.52 -13.75
CA GLU A 108 -2.83 7.89 -13.26
C GLU A 108 -1.60 8.80 -13.41
N GLN A 109 -0.40 8.20 -13.44
CA GLN A 109 0.88 8.91 -13.59
C GLN A 109 1.44 8.86 -15.00
N GLY A 110 0.65 8.42 -15.98
CA GLY A 110 1.09 8.22 -17.36
C GLY A 110 2.17 7.15 -17.50
N LEU A 111 2.39 6.32 -16.47
CA LEU A 111 3.31 5.19 -16.53
C LEU A 111 2.63 4.04 -17.26
N LYS A 112 3.44 3.24 -17.95
CA LYS A 112 2.93 2.01 -18.56
C LYS A 112 2.52 1.04 -17.47
N GLU A 113 1.37 0.38 -17.67
CA GLU A 113 0.96 -0.73 -16.80
C GLU A 113 2.09 -1.75 -16.63
N HIS A 114 2.34 -2.17 -15.39
CA HIS A 114 3.28 -3.26 -15.14
C HIS A 114 2.81 -4.56 -15.82
N PRO A 115 3.73 -5.50 -16.17
CA PRO A 115 3.39 -6.77 -16.79
C PRO A 115 2.43 -7.64 -15.93
N SER A 116 2.00 -8.78 -16.48
CA SER A 116 1.24 -9.75 -15.68
C SER A 116 2.07 -10.21 -14.47
N LEU A 117 1.41 -10.66 -13.40
CA LEU A 117 2.11 -11.12 -12.19
C LEU A 117 3.05 -12.32 -12.47
N ASP A 118 2.76 -13.13 -13.50
CA ASP A 118 3.67 -14.18 -13.98
C ASP A 118 4.92 -13.62 -14.65
N ALA A 119 4.73 -12.61 -15.51
CA ALA A 119 5.83 -11.98 -16.19
C ALA A 119 6.75 -11.27 -15.19
N ILE A 120 6.18 -10.60 -14.18
CA ILE A 120 6.96 -10.00 -13.08
C ILE A 120 7.73 -11.07 -12.31
N ALA A 121 7.08 -12.17 -11.92
CA ALA A 121 7.74 -13.25 -11.19
C ALA A 121 8.86 -13.95 -12.01
N ALA A 122 8.80 -13.88 -13.34
CA ALA A 122 9.83 -14.42 -14.23
C ALA A 122 10.91 -13.40 -14.62
N ASP A 123 10.71 -12.11 -14.33
CA ASP A 123 11.58 -11.01 -14.73
C ASP A 123 12.79 -10.89 -13.81
N LYS A 124 13.90 -11.50 -14.23
CA LYS A 124 15.17 -11.46 -13.49
C LYS A 124 15.90 -10.12 -13.57
N GLN A 125 15.58 -9.28 -14.57
CA GLN A 125 16.30 -8.02 -14.80
C GLN A 125 15.87 -6.97 -13.77
N ASN A 126 14.58 -6.93 -13.47
CA ASN A 126 13.98 -5.94 -12.59
C ASN A 126 13.76 -6.47 -11.16
N HIS A 127 14.18 -7.72 -10.87
CA HIS A 127 14.14 -8.31 -9.54
C HIS A 127 15.17 -7.65 -8.62
N LEU A 128 14.70 -7.16 -7.48
CA LEU A 128 15.55 -6.68 -6.39
C LEU A 128 15.97 -7.85 -5.50
N ASN A 129 17.24 -8.24 -5.56
CA ASN A 129 17.81 -9.34 -4.77
C ASN A 129 18.06 -8.91 -3.31
N ILE A 130 17.00 -8.68 -2.55
CA ILE A 130 17.08 -8.17 -1.17
C ILE A 130 16.47 -9.12 -0.13
N ASP A 131 16.19 -10.38 -0.48
CA ASP A 131 15.56 -11.35 0.42
C ASP A 131 16.37 -11.58 1.70
N ASN A 132 17.70 -11.63 1.58
CA ASN A 132 18.64 -11.82 2.69
C ASN A 132 18.88 -10.57 3.54
N ILE A 133 18.36 -9.40 3.14
CA ILE A 133 18.48 -8.16 3.91
C ILE A 133 17.51 -8.21 5.09
N PRO A 134 17.94 -7.85 6.32
CA PRO A 134 17.06 -7.76 7.48
C PRO A 134 15.81 -6.90 7.20
N ALA A 135 14.66 -7.28 7.76
CA ALA A 135 13.37 -6.64 7.49
C ALA A 135 13.41 -5.11 7.67
N ASN A 136 13.99 -4.65 8.78
CA ASN A 136 14.16 -3.25 9.14
C ASN A 136 15.24 -2.51 8.33
N GLU A 137 15.92 -3.17 7.40
CA GLU A 137 16.91 -2.57 6.51
C GLU A 137 16.51 -2.62 5.03
N LYS A 138 15.45 -3.39 4.68
CA LYS A 138 14.98 -3.51 3.30
C LYS A 138 14.59 -2.17 2.69
N HIS A 139 14.06 -1.24 3.50
CA HIS A 139 13.67 0.10 3.05
C HIS A 139 14.82 0.87 2.38
N LYS A 140 16.07 0.62 2.77
CA LYS A 140 17.27 1.27 2.21
C LYS A 140 17.52 0.91 0.73
N TYR A 141 16.86 -0.14 0.24
CA TYR A 141 16.99 -0.66 -1.12
C TYR A 141 15.71 -0.49 -1.93
N LEU A 142 14.60 -0.08 -1.29
CA LEU A 142 13.29 0.03 -1.89
C LEU A 142 12.98 1.48 -2.24
N ASN A 143 12.29 1.66 -3.36
CA ASN A 143 11.74 2.94 -3.80
C ASN A 143 10.22 2.84 -3.73
N VAL A 144 9.56 3.94 -3.35
CA VAL A 144 8.10 4.04 -3.43
C VAL A 144 7.64 3.64 -4.84
N GLY A 145 6.64 2.77 -4.92
CA GLY A 145 6.18 2.18 -6.18
C GLY A 145 6.75 0.79 -6.49
N ASP A 146 7.83 0.35 -5.84
CA ASP A 146 8.33 -1.02 -6.00
C ASP A 146 7.24 -2.04 -5.61
N LEU A 147 7.13 -3.11 -6.39
CA LEU A 147 6.09 -4.12 -6.24
C LEU A 147 6.65 -5.37 -5.56
N LEU A 148 5.95 -5.82 -4.51
CA LEU A 148 6.14 -7.16 -3.96
C LEU A 148 5.12 -8.10 -4.57
N VAL A 149 5.57 -9.07 -5.35
CA VAL A 149 4.68 -10.02 -6.05
C VAL A 149 4.81 -11.41 -5.45
N GLY A 150 3.68 -11.94 -4.98
CA GLY A 150 3.55 -13.30 -4.48
C GLY A 150 3.03 -14.23 -5.57
N ARG A 151 3.66 -15.40 -5.76
CA ARG A 151 3.31 -16.33 -6.85
C ARG A 151 2.35 -17.44 -6.42
N ARG A 152 2.50 -18.00 -5.22
CA ARG A 152 1.76 -19.19 -4.74
C ARG A 152 1.32 -19.06 -3.28
N PRO A 153 0.19 -19.68 -2.87
CA PRO A 153 -0.79 -20.41 -3.70
C PRO A 153 -1.84 -19.50 -4.36
N GLN A 154 -1.91 -18.23 -3.98
CA GLN A 154 -2.75 -17.21 -4.62
C GLN A 154 -1.87 -16.02 -4.91
N ARG A 155 -1.91 -15.57 -6.17
CA ARG A 155 -1.12 -14.44 -6.63
C ARG A 155 -1.65 -13.16 -6.03
N HIS A 156 -0.73 -12.33 -5.58
CA HIS A 156 -1.05 -11.03 -5.00
C HIS A 156 0.10 -10.08 -5.29
N VAL A 157 -0.22 -8.80 -5.44
CA VAL A 157 0.78 -7.74 -5.58
C VAL A 157 0.53 -6.67 -4.55
N LEU A 158 1.61 -6.19 -3.95
CA LEU A 158 1.62 -5.10 -2.99
C LEU A 158 2.60 -4.03 -3.47
N MET A 159 2.29 -2.76 -3.24
CA MET A 159 3.16 -1.65 -3.60
C MET A 159 3.81 -1.08 -2.35
N TYR A 160 5.13 -0.92 -2.36
CA TYR A 160 5.88 -0.26 -1.31
C TYR A 160 5.58 1.23 -1.28
N ILE A 161 5.29 1.74 -0.08
CA ILE A 161 4.92 3.14 0.17
C ILE A 161 5.78 3.79 1.24
N GLY A 162 6.97 3.26 1.50
CA GLY A 162 7.86 3.72 2.56
C GLY A 162 7.80 2.86 3.82
N THR A 163 8.12 3.47 4.94
CA THR A 163 8.12 2.93 6.30
C THR A 163 7.27 3.82 7.19
N LEU A 164 6.90 3.36 8.39
CA LEU A 164 6.15 4.22 9.32
C LEU A 164 6.94 5.47 9.72
N ARG A 165 8.28 5.37 9.78
CA ARG A 165 9.15 6.52 10.04
C ARG A 165 9.03 7.60 8.97
N ASP A 166 8.86 7.23 7.71
CA ASP A 166 8.65 8.18 6.60
C ASP A 166 7.35 8.97 6.75
N TYR A 167 6.36 8.43 7.47
CA TYR A 167 5.11 9.11 7.84
C TYR A 167 5.20 9.86 9.17
N GLY A 168 6.38 9.92 9.79
CA GLY A 168 6.61 10.69 11.01
C GLY A 168 6.34 9.99 12.32
N LEU A 169 6.16 8.67 12.31
CA LEU A 169 6.12 7.90 13.55
C LEU A 169 7.52 7.77 14.13
N ASP A 170 7.58 7.73 15.46
CA ASP A 170 8.81 7.58 16.22
C ASP A 170 8.62 6.58 17.37
N GLU A 171 9.66 6.45 18.19
CA GLU A 171 9.71 5.49 19.29
C GLU A 171 8.68 5.79 20.41
N SER A 172 8.04 6.96 20.42
CA SER A 172 6.91 7.25 21.32
C SER A 172 5.66 6.44 20.96
N ASN A 173 5.57 5.92 19.73
CA ASN A 173 4.52 5.01 19.31
C ASN A 173 4.87 3.58 19.72
N PHE A 174 4.73 3.27 21.01
CA PHE A 174 5.25 2.04 21.65
C PHE A 174 4.93 0.73 20.90
N ASP A 175 3.69 0.56 20.41
CA ASP A 175 3.30 -0.66 19.69
C ASP A 175 4.03 -0.81 18.34
N PHE A 176 4.42 0.30 17.72
CA PHE A 176 5.11 0.34 16.43
C PHE A 176 6.62 0.48 16.54
N ALA A 177 7.16 0.86 17.71
CA ALA A 177 8.58 1.17 17.88
C ALA A 177 9.55 0.10 17.31
N PRO A 178 9.29 -1.22 17.44
CA PRO A 178 10.16 -2.24 16.86
C PRO A 178 10.07 -2.37 15.33
N TYR A 179 9.07 -1.73 14.70
CA TYR A 179 8.66 -1.94 13.32
C TYR A 179 8.64 -0.65 12.50
N LEU A 180 9.14 0.46 13.04
CA LEU A 180 9.11 1.78 12.39
C LEU A 180 9.76 1.76 11.00
N ASP A 181 10.80 0.96 10.83
CA ASP A 181 11.63 0.83 9.63
C ASP A 181 11.29 -0.39 8.77
N ASN A 182 10.24 -1.15 9.15
CA ASN A 182 9.75 -2.24 8.33
C ASN A 182 9.01 -1.70 7.09
N PRO A 183 9.06 -2.41 5.95
CA PRO A 183 8.31 -2.01 4.77
C PRO A 183 6.81 -1.90 5.03
N LEU A 184 6.28 -0.72 4.72
CA LEU A 184 4.86 -0.42 4.66
C LEU A 184 4.41 -0.56 3.20
N VAL A 185 3.32 -1.29 2.99
CA VAL A 185 2.79 -1.54 1.65
C VAL A 185 1.30 -1.23 1.55
N ILE A 186 0.87 -0.83 0.37
CA ILE A 186 -0.54 -0.65 0.02
C ILE A 186 -0.95 -1.66 -1.05
N HIS A 187 -2.16 -2.20 -0.94
CA HIS A 187 -2.69 -3.17 -1.89
C HIS A 187 -4.22 -3.24 -1.81
N SER A 188 -4.85 -3.74 -2.87
CA SER A 188 -6.27 -4.11 -2.83
C SER A 188 -6.41 -5.60 -2.56
N GLY A 189 -6.99 -5.96 -1.41
CA GLY A 189 -7.07 -7.35 -0.98
C GLY A 189 -8.14 -7.59 0.07
N ASN A 190 -8.15 -8.80 0.63
CA ASN A 190 -9.06 -9.15 1.72
C ASN A 190 -8.70 -8.36 2.98
N ASN A 191 -9.69 -7.71 3.58
CA ASN A 191 -9.57 -6.97 4.83
C ASN A 191 -10.89 -7.10 5.60
N PRO A 192 -10.90 -7.70 6.81
CA PRO A 192 -12.12 -8.00 7.55
C PRO A 192 -12.85 -6.77 8.08
N PHE A 193 -12.21 -5.60 8.11
CA PHE A 193 -12.76 -4.37 8.66
C PHE A 193 -13.71 -3.65 7.68
N TYR A 194 -13.64 -3.98 6.39
CA TYR A 194 -14.46 -3.34 5.35
C TYR A 194 -15.85 -3.97 5.20
N TYR A 195 -16.04 -5.21 5.65
CA TYR A 195 -17.28 -5.95 5.40
C TYR A 195 -18.50 -5.24 6.00
N ASP A 196 -18.43 -4.84 7.28
CA ASP A 196 -19.54 -4.19 7.97
C ASP A 196 -19.80 -2.77 7.42
N TYR A 197 -18.74 -2.03 7.09
CA TYR A 197 -18.86 -0.73 6.44
C TYR A 197 -19.65 -0.84 5.14
N TYR A 198 -19.22 -1.71 4.22
CA TYR A 198 -19.88 -1.84 2.93
C TYR A 198 -21.26 -2.48 3.02
N LYS A 199 -21.50 -3.35 3.99
CA LYS A 199 -22.84 -3.86 4.29
C LYS A 199 -23.79 -2.71 4.64
N ASN A 200 -23.35 -1.77 5.47
CA ASN A 200 -24.13 -0.59 5.83
C ASN A 200 -24.30 0.38 4.65
N TYR A 201 -23.23 0.64 3.88
CA TYR A 201 -23.27 1.46 2.68
C TYR A 201 -24.25 0.91 1.62
N ILE A 202 -24.19 -0.40 1.34
CA ILE A 202 -25.11 -1.06 0.39
C ILE A 202 -26.55 -0.88 0.84
N LYS A 203 -26.81 -1.03 2.15
CA LYS A 203 -28.14 -0.84 2.73
C LYS A 203 -28.61 0.61 2.64
N SER A 204 -27.78 1.58 2.99
CA SER A 204 -28.14 3.01 2.97
C SER A 204 -28.40 3.52 1.55
N MET A 205 -27.66 2.99 0.57
CA MET A 205 -27.79 3.35 -0.84
C MET A 205 -28.88 2.55 -1.58
N GLY A 206 -29.59 1.63 -0.90
CA GLY A 206 -30.62 0.80 -1.53
C GLY A 206 -30.10 -0.12 -2.64
N LEU A 207 -28.81 -0.50 -2.59
CA LEU A 207 -28.17 -1.29 -3.62
C LEU A 207 -28.46 -2.78 -3.43
N ARG A 208 -28.78 -3.47 -4.53
CA ARG A 208 -28.82 -4.94 -4.54
C ARG A 208 -27.41 -5.47 -4.81
N SER A 209 -26.63 -5.66 -3.75
CA SER A 209 -25.24 -6.08 -3.85
C SER A 209 -24.79 -6.92 -2.65
N THR A 210 -23.85 -7.82 -2.88
CA THR A 210 -23.13 -8.57 -1.83
C THR A 210 -21.95 -7.72 -1.35
N PRO A 211 -21.74 -7.56 -0.03
CA PRO A 211 -20.59 -6.83 0.49
C PRO A 211 -19.25 -7.43 0.00
N PRO A 212 -18.23 -6.62 -0.29
CA PRO A 212 -16.90 -7.12 -0.64
C PRO A 212 -16.18 -7.72 0.58
N ARG A 213 -15.11 -8.48 0.33
CA ARG A 213 -14.25 -9.09 1.37
C ARG A 213 -13.08 -8.22 1.83
N GLY A 214 -13.02 -6.98 1.37
CA GLY A 214 -11.91 -6.08 1.64
C GLY A 214 -11.92 -4.88 0.71
N GLY A 215 -10.74 -4.34 0.47
CA GLY A 215 -10.53 -3.08 -0.23
C GLY A 215 -9.06 -2.73 -0.33
N VAL A 216 -8.80 -1.51 -0.82
CA VAL A 216 -7.47 -0.90 -0.74
C VAL A 216 -7.12 -0.70 0.73
N THR A 217 -5.97 -1.21 1.15
CA THR A 217 -5.55 -1.24 2.55
C THR A 217 -4.05 -1.11 2.67
N VAL A 218 -3.60 -0.63 3.82
CA VAL A 218 -2.20 -0.60 4.20
C VAL A 218 -1.86 -1.81 5.08
N SER A 219 -0.66 -2.36 4.86
CA SER A 219 -0.10 -3.44 5.67
C SER A 219 1.37 -3.21 6.01
N LEU A 220 1.78 -3.71 7.17
CA LEU A 220 3.18 -3.92 7.52
C LEU A 220 3.64 -5.30 7.06
N LEU A 221 4.88 -5.36 6.57
CA LEU A 221 5.54 -6.60 6.17
C LEU A 221 6.57 -7.09 7.18
N TYR A 222 6.89 -8.37 7.07
CA TYR A 222 7.98 -9.03 7.80
C TYR A 222 7.84 -8.95 9.33
N ILE A 223 6.60 -8.98 9.81
CA ILE A 223 6.25 -9.11 11.22
C ILE A 223 5.65 -10.50 11.41
N ASP A 224 6.09 -11.24 12.43
CA ASP A 224 5.38 -12.46 12.84
C ASP A 224 3.97 -12.04 13.30
N PRO A 225 2.88 -12.52 12.66
CA PRO A 225 1.52 -12.16 13.03
C PRO A 225 1.20 -12.34 14.53
N LYS A 226 1.89 -13.25 15.23
CA LYS A 226 1.71 -13.48 16.67
C LYS A 226 2.22 -12.34 17.56
N LEU A 227 3.05 -11.46 17.01
CA LEU A 227 3.57 -10.28 17.71
C LEU A 227 2.65 -9.07 17.57
N ALA A 228 1.64 -9.13 16.71
CA ALA A 228 0.66 -8.07 16.61
C ALA A 228 -0.22 -8.03 17.88
N PRO A 229 -0.53 -6.85 18.42
CA PRO A 229 -1.32 -6.72 19.64
C PRO A 229 -2.78 -7.14 19.46
N TYR A 230 -3.28 -7.10 18.22
CA TYR A 230 -4.69 -7.36 17.93
C TYR A 230 -4.89 -8.38 16.80
N HIS A 231 -5.96 -9.15 16.94
CA HIS A 231 -6.39 -10.16 15.97
C HIS A 231 -7.89 -10.04 15.71
N ARG A 232 -8.31 -10.23 14.45
CA ARG A 232 -9.72 -10.27 14.06
C ARG A 232 -9.96 -11.40 13.07
N LYS A 233 -11.00 -12.18 13.32
CA LYS A 233 -11.52 -13.14 12.35
C LYS A 233 -12.45 -12.46 11.34
N ASP A 234 -12.31 -12.81 10.07
CA ASP A 234 -13.31 -12.48 9.05
C ASP A 234 -14.58 -13.34 9.22
N VAL A 235 -15.62 -13.06 8.42
CA VAL A 235 -16.87 -13.83 8.46
C VAL A 235 -16.73 -15.29 8.00
N TRP A 236 -15.52 -15.71 7.59
CA TRP A 236 -15.15 -17.08 7.22
C TRP A 236 -14.14 -17.70 8.18
N ASN A 237 -13.96 -17.13 9.38
CA ASN A 237 -13.04 -17.59 10.41
C ASN A 237 -11.55 -17.51 10.06
N LYS A 238 -11.16 -16.79 9.00
CA LYS A 238 -9.75 -16.50 8.75
C LYS A 238 -9.28 -15.41 9.71
N ASP A 239 -8.17 -15.65 10.39
CA ASP A 239 -7.58 -14.72 11.35
C ASP A 239 -6.67 -13.69 10.67
N TYR A 240 -6.74 -12.45 11.15
CA TYR A 240 -5.97 -11.30 10.66
C TYR A 240 -5.34 -10.56 11.83
N ALA A 241 -4.01 -10.50 11.83
CA ALA A 241 -3.20 -9.73 12.76
C ALA A 241 -3.13 -8.26 12.32
N TYR A 242 -3.15 -7.32 13.28
CA TYR A 242 -3.10 -5.89 13.00
C TYR A 242 -2.63 -5.04 14.19
N PHE A 243 -2.25 -3.81 13.88
CA PHE A 243 -1.97 -2.73 14.82
C PHE A 243 -3.02 -1.61 14.66
N LEU A 244 -3.15 -0.76 15.68
CA LEU A 244 -4.00 0.43 15.64
C LEU A 244 -3.14 1.68 15.66
N LEU A 245 -3.35 2.54 14.67
CA LEU A 245 -2.74 3.86 14.55
C LEU A 245 -3.85 4.91 14.61
N ASN A 246 -4.10 5.49 15.79
CA ASN A 246 -5.22 6.42 16.02
C ASN A 246 -6.54 5.89 15.45
N ASP A 247 -6.94 4.69 15.89
CA ASP A 247 -8.12 3.93 15.43
C ASP A 247 -8.09 3.43 13.96
N THR A 248 -7.07 3.80 13.19
CA THR A 248 -6.83 3.23 11.85
C THR A 248 -6.15 1.88 11.96
N VAL A 249 -6.70 0.88 11.29
CA VAL A 249 -6.13 -0.46 11.22
C VAL A 249 -4.94 -0.50 10.26
N ILE A 250 -3.77 -0.87 10.78
CA ILE A 250 -2.61 -1.25 9.97
C ILE A 250 -2.46 -2.77 10.05
N SER A 251 -2.84 -3.45 8.99
CA SER A 251 -2.83 -4.92 8.96
C SER A 251 -1.40 -5.47 8.89
N VAL A 252 -1.17 -6.68 9.41
CA VAL A 252 0.07 -7.42 9.15
C VAL A 252 -0.14 -8.31 7.94
N TYR A 253 0.70 -8.18 6.93
CA TYR A 253 0.69 -9.07 5.78
C TYR A 253 1.80 -10.10 5.92
N ASP A 254 1.40 -11.34 6.22
CA ASP A 254 2.32 -12.47 6.41
C ASP A 254 2.86 -12.98 5.07
N VAL A 255 4.07 -12.54 4.75
CA VAL A 255 4.78 -12.98 3.54
C VAL A 255 5.32 -14.42 3.67
N ASN A 256 5.50 -14.93 4.89
CA ASN A 256 6.04 -16.27 5.13
C ASN A 256 5.02 -17.39 4.81
N GLN A 257 3.72 -17.05 4.72
CA GLN A 257 2.68 -17.98 4.27
C GLN A 257 2.70 -18.26 2.75
N LYS A 258 3.53 -17.56 1.97
CA LYS A 258 3.62 -17.72 0.52
C LYS A 258 5.00 -18.25 0.17
N GLU A 259 5.03 -19.26 -0.69
CA GLU A 259 6.27 -19.98 -1.01
C GLU A 259 7.25 -19.16 -1.87
N GLU A 260 6.80 -18.07 -2.51
CA GLU A 260 7.62 -17.27 -3.44
C GLU A 260 7.09 -15.82 -3.49
N PHE A 261 7.75 -14.92 -2.75
CA PHE A 261 7.59 -13.47 -2.88
C PHE A 261 8.86 -12.86 -3.46
N HIS A 262 8.72 -11.94 -4.41
CA HIS A 262 9.85 -11.25 -5.03
C HIS A 262 9.57 -9.76 -5.17
N TRP A 263 10.58 -8.94 -4.86
CA TRP A 263 10.54 -7.50 -5.08
C TRP A 263 10.90 -7.18 -6.53
N TRP A 264 10.10 -6.33 -7.17
CA TRP A 264 10.26 -5.94 -8.57
C TRP A 264 10.16 -4.43 -8.71
N ARG A 265 11.10 -3.84 -9.45
CA ARG A 265 11.13 -2.41 -9.74
C ARG A 265 10.76 -2.13 -11.18
N ASN A 266 9.82 -1.20 -11.40
CA ASN A 266 9.65 -0.67 -12.74
C ASN A 266 10.82 0.25 -13.08
N ASN A 267 11.63 -0.13 -14.06
CA ASN A 267 12.79 0.65 -14.50
C ASN A 267 12.44 1.71 -15.56
N GLU A 268 11.17 1.83 -15.96
CA GLU A 268 10.71 3.01 -16.69
C GLU A 268 10.84 4.24 -15.77
N LYS A 269 11.49 5.31 -16.25
CA LYS A 269 11.80 6.49 -15.44
C LYS A 269 10.51 7.12 -14.94
N ILE A 270 10.32 7.12 -13.62
CA ILE A 270 9.46 8.09 -12.94
C ILE A 270 10.22 9.41 -12.98
N GLU A 271 9.83 10.33 -13.85
CA GLU A 271 10.37 11.68 -13.84
C GLU A 271 9.82 12.39 -12.61
N TYR A 272 10.58 12.39 -11.52
CA TYR A 272 10.30 13.27 -10.39
C TYR A 272 10.49 14.71 -10.86
N THR A 273 9.40 15.46 -10.97
CA THR A 273 9.49 16.90 -11.16
C THR A 273 9.88 17.50 -9.83
N TYR A 274 11.18 17.77 -9.65
CA TYR A 274 11.65 18.57 -8.52
C TYR A 274 11.21 20.02 -8.77
N TYR A 275 10.25 20.50 -7.97
CA TYR A 275 9.94 21.93 -7.85
C TYR A 275 10.79 22.56 -6.75
#